data_AF-A0AA97PHK2-F1
#
_entry.id   AF-A0AA97PHK2-F1
#
_cell.length_a   1.000
_cell.length_b   1.000
_cell.length_c   1.000
_cell.angle_alpha   90.00
_cell.angle_beta   90.00
_cell.angle_gamma   90.00
#
_symmetry.space_group_name_H-M   'P 1'
#
loop_
_entity.id
_entity.type
_entity.pdbx_description
1 polymer ?
#
loop_
_entity_poly.entity_id
_entity_poly.type
_entity_poly.pdbx_seq_one_letter_code
_entity_poly.pdbx_strand_id
1 'polypeptide(L)'
;MEAAQEALAPFIKSRDEAAHIRKVLGAHLNASLDGAASERVPLALVDLPAAVKIPPESRGLQREYLEALNANLKARQELEALKARHDSKSTVASAPAPDGVAVSFLADHLAALELQRKRQRLEAVTKRLAQLDQMPAASSEFLDPEIIFEGSPALPDVPSEAVTNFVLDKTLSKSSLDELLDRLQKSVLRAKLLLKKEEQLLDVLKKRRAAKSSGDAPITDNAKLAALTLTRNELIAWIEAELAHTSGTEGDIPAQSQNSAQQVAENRRRVEEQVSTIKEKYREYVTARKSLLKAASSTRQPVMEPPKSAASNTDSVMKLGPPRQASATSLLTPYLENLLAVSHEQKGLILQKSHLNTILAKQTKETCQILDHLAEESQLLPKYPMTGQARRQQGLMGDGALSGFEKPNVSSRAKTWIFAAEAAKLATLETVVEKTEEGEMALGASMQYLDEVDRLLGRQPPADTNEETGGDSDIWLQQGQTSPQQVRTRDQQQTDLWSILDGDLGLIGDEAAG
;
A
#
# COMPACT_ATOMS: atom_id res chain seq x y z
N MET A 1 -38.27 -11.10 6.70
CA MET A 1 -38.40 -11.31 5.24
C MET A 1 -39.48 -10.40 4.65
N GLU A 2 -40.61 -10.20 5.34
CA GLU A 2 -41.70 -9.30 4.90
C GLU A 2 -41.27 -7.82 4.79
N ALA A 3 -40.51 -7.28 5.76
CA ALA A 3 -40.02 -5.89 5.70
C ALA A 3 -39.11 -5.58 4.48
N ALA A 4 -38.38 -6.59 3.98
CA ALA A 4 -37.56 -6.44 2.77
C ALA A 4 -38.43 -6.50 1.51
N GLN A 5 -39.49 -7.30 1.51
CA GLN A 5 -40.45 -7.36 0.41
C GLN A 5 -41.27 -6.08 0.31
N GLU A 6 -41.67 -5.48 1.43
CA GLU A 6 -42.36 -4.17 1.45
C GLU A 6 -41.47 -3.03 0.96
N ALA A 7 -40.18 -3.03 1.33
CA ALA A 7 -39.21 -2.05 0.82
C ALA A 7 -38.93 -2.20 -0.69
N LEU A 8 -39.03 -3.41 -1.21
CA LEU A 8 -38.79 -3.73 -2.63
C LEU A 8 -40.07 -3.69 -3.49
N ALA A 9 -41.25 -3.72 -2.89
CA ALA A 9 -42.55 -3.64 -3.56
C ALA A 9 -42.66 -2.47 -4.58
N PRO A 10 -42.18 -1.23 -4.30
CA PRO A 10 -42.23 -0.17 -5.31
C PRO A 10 -41.24 -0.35 -6.47
N PHE A 11 -40.27 -1.26 -6.35
CA PHE A 11 -39.25 -1.56 -7.37
C PHE A 11 -39.52 -2.87 -8.14
N ILE A 12 -40.42 -3.72 -7.64
CA ILE A 12 -40.86 -4.95 -8.30
C ILE A 12 -42.05 -4.62 -9.20
N LYS A 13 -41.77 -4.36 -10.47
CA LYS A 13 -42.81 -4.07 -11.48
C LYS A 13 -43.24 -5.34 -12.21
N SER A 14 -44.52 -5.41 -12.57
CA SER A 14 -45.03 -6.50 -13.40
C SER A 14 -44.36 -6.51 -14.78
N ARG A 15 -44.32 -7.68 -15.44
CA ARG A 15 -43.66 -7.82 -16.76
C ARG A 15 -44.23 -6.86 -17.80
N ASP A 16 -45.53 -6.60 -17.73
CA ASP A 16 -46.25 -5.73 -18.65
C ASP A 16 -45.97 -4.25 -18.38
N GLU A 17 -45.91 -3.83 -17.11
CA GLU A 17 -45.46 -2.48 -16.73
C GLU A 17 -44.02 -2.25 -17.15
N ALA A 18 -43.13 -3.22 -16.95
CA ALA A 18 -41.74 -3.11 -17.39
C ALA A 18 -41.61 -3.04 -18.92
N ALA A 19 -42.49 -3.73 -19.67
CA ALA A 19 -42.55 -3.62 -21.13
C ALA A 19 -43.11 -2.25 -21.58
N HIS A 20 -44.14 -1.74 -20.91
CA HIS A 20 -44.71 -0.41 -21.17
C HIS A 20 -43.70 0.70 -20.89
N ILE A 21 -43.02 0.67 -19.74
CA ILE A 21 -41.95 1.61 -19.39
C ILE A 21 -40.83 1.58 -20.42
N ARG A 22 -40.40 0.40 -20.87
CA ARG A 22 -39.38 0.28 -21.93
C ARG A 22 -39.83 0.89 -23.26
N LYS A 23 -41.09 0.72 -23.64
CA LYS A 23 -41.66 1.35 -24.85
C LYS A 23 -41.69 2.88 -24.73
N VAL A 24 -42.14 3.40 -23.58
CA VAL A 24 -42.20 4.85 -23.31
C VAL A 24 -40.80 5.46 -23.28
N LEU A 25 -39.85 4.82 -22.58
CA LEU A 25 -38.45 5.25 -22.57
C LEU A 25 -37.81 5.17 -23.95
N GLY A 26 -38.08 4.11 -24.71
CA GLY A 26 -37.63 3.99 -26.10
C GLY A 26 -38.15 5.13 -26.98
N ALA A 27 -39.43 5.49 -26.85
CA ALA A 27 -40.01 6.62 -27.57
C ALA A 27 -39.37 7.96 -27.15
N HIS A 28 -39.13 8.19 -25.85
CA HIS A 28 -38.45 9.40 -25.36
C HIS A 28 -36.99 9.50 -25.82
N LEU A 29 -36.26 8.39 -25.80
CA LEU A 29 -34.88 8.35 -26.25
C LEU A 29 -34.80 8.60 -27.76
N ASN A 30 -35.67 7.97 -28.54
CA ASN A 30 -35.77 8.21 -29.98
C ASN A 30 -36.15 9.68 -30.29
N ALA A 31 -37.01 10.31 -29.48
CA ALA A 31 -37.36 11.72 -29.63
C ALA A 31 -36.20 12.67 -29.23
N SER A 32 -35.34 12.27 -28.29
CA SER A 32 -34.16 13.06 -27.90
C SER A 32 -32.98 12.94 -28.88
N LEU A 33 -33.03 11.92 -29.74
CA LEU A 33 -32.02 11.61 -30.73
C LEU A 33 -32.55 12.03 -32.10
N ASP A 34 -32.53 13.34 -32.39
CA ASP A 34 -32.95 13.90 -33.68
C ASP A 34 -32.24 13.17 -34.85
N GLY A 35 -32.92 12.20 -35.47
CA GLY A 35 -32.67 11.67 -36.81
C GLY A 35 -31.34 10.95 -37.11
N ALA A 36 -30.40 10.82 -36.17
CA ALA A 36 -29.05 10.34 -36.49
C ALA A 36 -28.79 8.82 -36.26
N ALA A 37 -29.70 8.10 -35.59
CA ALA A 37 -29.56 6.65 -35.44
C ALA A 37 -30.82 5.95 -35.95
N SER A 38 -30.69 5.36 -37.15
CA SER A 38 -31.63 4.38 -37.67
C SER A 38 -31.84 3.27 -36.62
N GLU A 39 -33.08 2.80 -36.51
CA GLU A 39 -33.71 2.03 -35.39
C GLU A 39 -33.06 0.67 -35.02
N ARG A 40 -31.80 0.39 -35.40
CA ARG A 40 -31.16 -0.93 -35.28
C ARG A 40 -29.73 -0.93 -34.76
N VAL A 41 -29.19 0.20 -34.31
CA VAL A 41 -27.86 0.24 -33.68
C VAL A 41 -28.01 0.16 -32.16
N PRO A 42 -27.32 -0.78 -31.47
CA PRO A 42 -27.27 -0.79 -30.02
C PRO A 42 -26.76 0.56 -29.52
N LEU A 43 -27.47 1.17 -28.57
CA LEU A 43 -27.11 2.48 -27.96
C LEU A 43 -25.68 2.54 -27.38
N ALA A 44 -25.02 1.39 -27.24
CA ALA A 44 -23.62 1.26 -26.83
C ALA A 44 -22.60 1.63 -27.93
N LEU A 45 -23.02 1.74 -29.19
CA LEU A 45 -22.14 1.94 -30.36
C LEU A 45 -22.41 3.25 -31.12
N VAL A 46 -23.33 4.08 -30.64
CA VAL A 46 -23.58 5.38 -31.25
C VAL A 46 -22.63 6.39 -30.60
N ASP A 47 -21.61 6.81 -31.34
CA ASP A 47 -20.87 8.03 -31.02
C ASP A 47 -21.84 9.19 -31.21
N LEU A 48 -22.43 9.68 -30.11
CA LEU A 48 -23.44 10.73 -30.17
C LEU A 48 -22.86 11.99 -30.84
N PRO A 49 -23.41 12.43 -31.99
CA PRO A 49 -23.03 13.72 -32.53
C PRO A 49 -23.57 14.83 -31.63
N ALA A 50 -22.66 15.75 -31.26
CA ALA A 50 -22.86 17.12 -30.80
C ALA A 50 -24.18 17.45 -30.08
N ALA A 51 -24.08 17.61 -28.76
CA ALA A 51 -25.04 18.26 -27.86
C ALA A 51 -26.43 17.57 -27.78
N VAL A 52 -26.65 16.87 -26.67
CA VAL A 52 -27.97 16.33 -26.33
C VAL A 52 -28.91 17.51 -26.05
N LYS A 53 -29.89 17.73 -26.93
CA LYS A 53 -30.90 18.78 -26.73
C LYS A 53 -31.75 18.41 -25.51
N ILE A 54 -31.79 19.30 -24.53
CA ILE A 54 -32.62 19.13 -23.33
C ILE A 54 -34.08 19.31 -23.76
N PRO A 55 -34.93 18.27 -23.68
CA PRO A 55 -36.34 18.42 -24.01
C PRO A 55 -37.00 19.35 -22.97
N PRO A 56 -37.89 20.27 -23.39
CA PRO A 56 -38.54 21.23 -22.48
C PRO A 56 -39.44 20.56 -21.43
N GLU A 57 -39.73 19.27 -21.60
CA GLU A 57 -40.53 18.45 -20.69
C GLU A 57 -39.70 17.85 -19.53
N SER A 58 -38.36 17.87 -19.62
CA SER A 58 -37.49 17.34 -18.56
C SER A 58 -37.48 18.27 -17.34
N ARG A 59 -37.93 17.77 -16.19
CA ARG A 59 -38.00 18.52 -14.92
C ARG A 59 -37.20 17.80 -13.82
N GLY A 60 -36.60 18.58 -12.92
CA GLY A 60 -35.86 18.07 -11.76
C GLY A 60 -34.56 17.35 -12.13
N LEU A 61 -34.29 16.22 -11.47
CA LEU A 61 -33.03 15.47 -11.55
C LEU A 61 -32.65 15.03 -12.98
N GLN A 62 -33.63 14.75 -13.83
CA GLN A 62 -33.40 14.38 -15.22
C GLN A 62 -32.75 15.54 -16.00
N ARG A 63 -33.18 16.77 -15.74
CA ARG A 63 -32.62 17.96 -16.39
C ARG A 63 -31.20 18.23 -15.91
N GLU A 64 -30.96 18.15 -14.60
CA GLU A 64 -29.63 18.30 -14.02
C GLU A 64 -28.64 17.26 -14.57
N TYR A 65 -29.10 16.02 -14.74
CA TYR A 65 -28.30 14.96 -15.36
C TYR A 65 -27.95 15.28 -16.82
N LEU A 66 -28.91 15.73 -17.62
CA LEU A 66 -28.67 16.11 -19.02
C LEU A 66 -27.77 17.34 -19.14
N GLU A 67 -27.89 18.31 -18.23
CA GLU A 67 -27.00 19.48 -18.15
C GLU A 67 -25.57 19.05 -17.78
N ALA A 68 -25.40 18.16 -16.79
CA ALA A 68 -24.11 17.62 -16.40
C ALA A 68 -23.46 16.79 -17.52
N LEU A 69 -24.25 16.01 -18.25
CA LEU A 69 -23.78 15.23 -19.40
C LEU A 69 -23.28 16.16 -20.51
N ASN A 70 -24.04 17.21 -20.84
CA ASN A 70 -23.61 18.22 -21.80
C ASN A 70 -22.34 18.95 -21.36
N ALA A 71 -22.19 19.25 -20.07
CA ALA A 71 -20.95 19.82 -19.52
C ALA A 71 -19.77 18.85 -19.65
N ASN A 72 -19.97 17.55 -19.42
CA ASN A 72 -18.93 16.54 -19.59
C ASN A 72 -18.49 16.41 -21.06
N LEU A 73 -19.44 16.39 -21.98
CA LEU A 73 -19.13 16.35 -23.42
C LEU A 73 -18.34 17.59 -23.86
N LYS A 74 -18.70 18.78 -23.39
CA LYS A 74 -17.92 20.01 -23.64
C LYS A 74 -16.50 19.90 -23.10
N ALA A 75 -16.34 19.45 -21.85
CA ALA A 75 -15.01 19.29 -21.25
C ALA A 75 -14.13 18.28 -22.01
N ARG A 76 -14.72 17.20 -22.55
CA ARG A 76 -14.00 16.23 -23.40
C ARG A 76 -13.55 16.86 -24.71
N GLN A 77 -14.43 17.60 -25.38
CA GLN A 77 -14.09 18.31 -26.62
C GLN A 77 -12.98 19.35 -26.39
N GLU A 78 -13.00 20.09 -25.28
CA GLU A 78 -11.94 21.02 -24.91
C GLU A 78 -10.60 20.31 -24.68
N LEU A 79 -10.62 19.15 -24.02
CA LEU A 79 -9.43 18.34 -23.79
C LEU A 79 -8.86 17.81 -25.10
N GLU A 80 -9.71 17.31 -26.00
CA GLU A 80 -9.31 16.86 -27.33
C GLU A 80 -8.75 18.00 -28.18
N ALA A 81 -9.37 19.19 -28.12
CA ALA A 81 -8.85 20.38 -28.78
C ALA A 81 -7.48 20.81 -28.20
N LEU A 82 -7.27 20.69 -26.90
CA LEU A 82 -5.97 20.94 -26.26
C LEU A 82 -4.91 19.92 -26.68
N LYS A 83 -5.28 18.64 -26.78
CA LYS A 83 -4.38 17.59 -27.32
C LYS A 83 -4.01 17.88 -28.76
N ALA A 84 -4.99 18.17 -29.62
CA ALA A 84 -4.73 18.51 -31.02
C ALA A 84 -3.85 19.76 -31.18
N ARG A 85 -4.00 20.77 -30.30
CA ARG A 85 -3.10 21.95 -30.25
C ARG A 85 -1.69 21.59 -29.81
N HIS A 86 -1.53 20.65 -28.89
CA HIS A 86 -0.22 20.19 -28.44
C HIS A 86 0.48 19.38 -29.54
N ASP A 87 -0.25 18.49 -30.21
CA ASP A 87 0.28 17.64 -31.28
C ASP A 87 0.66 18.47 -32.52
N SER A 88 -0.16 19.46 -32.90
CA SER A 88 0.17 20.40 -33.99
C SER A 88 1.32 21.35 -33.67
N LYS A 89 1.54 21.70 -32.39
CA LYS A 89 2.71 22.49 -31.98
C LYS A 89 3.99 21.66 -31.95
N SER A 90 3.88 20.34 -31.74
CA SER A 90 5.01 19.41 -31.81
C SER A 90 5.47 19.14 -33.24
N THR A 91 4.58 19.21 -34.24
CA THR A 91 4.92 18.90 -35.64
C THR A 91 5.49 20.09 -36.42
N VAL A 92 5.24 21.34 -36.00
CA VAL A 92 5.82 22.55 -36.64
C VAL A 92 7.28 22.82 -36.21
N ALA A 93 7.79 22.12 -35.19
CA ALA A 93 9.19 22.22 -34.74
C ALA A 93 10.14 21.19 -35.41
N SER A 94 9.69 20.49 -36.45
CA SER A 94 10.55 19.58 -37.24
C SER A 94 11.11 20.28 -38.48
N ALA A 95 11.93 21.31 -38.27
CA ALA A 95 12.95 21.73 -39.24
C ALA A 95 14.31 21.32 -38.67
N PRO A 96 15.24 20.76 -39.46
CA PRO A 96 16.46 20.16 -38.93
C PRO A 96 17.43 21.28 -38.50
N ALA A 97 17.41 21.62 -37.21
CA ALA A 97 18.43 22.42 -36.56
C ALA A 97 19.35 21.49 -35.75
N PRO A 98 20.66 21.77 -35.67
CA PRO A 98 21.67 20.80 -35.26
C PRO A 98 21.41 20.29 -33.84
N ASP A 99 21.41 18.96 -33.70
CA ASP A 99 21.02 18.16 -32.52
C ASP A 99 21.76 18.50 -31.21
N GLY A 100 22.74 19.42 -31.23
CA GLY A 100 23.47 19.86 -30.05
C GLY A 100 22.81 20.98 -29.24
N VAL A 101 22.07 21.91 -29.87
CA VAL A 101 21.58 23.14 -29.18
C VAL A 101 20.21 22.94 -28.53
N ALA A 102 19.37 22.06 -29.09
CA ALA A 102 18.05 21.76 -28.53
C ALA A 102 18.16 20.96 -27.22
N VAL A 103 19.11 20.01 -27.16
CA VAL A 103 19.39 19.23 -25.94
C VAL A 103 19.99 20.11 -24.85
N SER A 104 20.88 21.05 -25.20
CA SER A 104 21.42 22.01 -24.23
C SER A 104 20.35 22.98 -23.73
N PHE A 105 19.48 23.52 -24.59
CA PHE A 105 18.39 24.40 -24.16
C PHE A 105 17.39 23.70 -23.23
N LEU A 106 17.05 22.44 -23.52
CA LEU A 106 16.18 21.64 -22.64
C LEU A 106 16.87 21.33 -21.31
N ALA A 107 18.15 20.97 -21.33
CA ALA A 107 18.93 20.75 -20.11
C ALA A 107 19.04 22.04 -19.27
N ASP A 108 19.31 23.18 -19.90
CA ASP A 108 19.37 24.49 -19.26
C ASP A 108 18.00 24.91 -18.70
N HIS A 109 16.91 24.62 -19.41
CA HIS A 109 15.56 24.88 -18.94
C HIS A 109 15.18 23.98 -17.76
N LEU A 110 15.54 22.69 -17.80
CA LEU A 110 15.37 21.78 -16.67
C LEU A 110 16.18 22.23 -15.46
N ALA A 111 17.43 22.63 -15.64
CA ALA A 111 18.27 23.17 -14.59
C ALA A 111 17.66 24.46 -13.99
N ALA A 112 17.11 25.35 -14.82
CA ALA A 112 16.42 26.56 -14.37
C ALA A 112 15.15 26.23 -13.57
N LEU A 113 14.36 25.25 -13.99
CA LEU A 113 13.18 24.77 -13.26
C LEU A 113 13.56 24.13 -11.93
N GLU A 114 14.62 23.33 -11.89
CA GLU A 114 15.14 22.78 -10.65
C GLU A 114 15.62 23.87 -9.70
N LEU A 115 16.32 24.89 -10.21
CA LEU A 115 16.77 26.02 -9.43
C LEU A 115 15.59 26.83 -8.88
N GLN A 116 14.55 27.05 -9.69
CA GLN A 116 13.32 27.71 -9.25
C GLN A 116 12.60 26.92 -8.16
N ARG A 117 12.52 25.59 -8.28
CA ARG A 117 11.96 24.70 -7.23
C ARG A 117 12.79 24.76 -5.95
N LYS A 118 14.13 24.74 -6.04
CA LYS A 118 15.02 24.89 -4.88
C LYS A 118 14.81 26.24 -4.20
N ARG A 119 14.71 27.32 -4.96
CA ARG A 119 14.41 28.66 -4.44
C ARG A 119 13.06 28.70 -3.73
N GLN A 120 12.00 28.16 -4.32
CA GLN A 120 10.67 28.10 -3.68
C GLN A 120 10.69 27.32 -2.36
N ARG A 121 11.43 26.21 -2.31
CA ARG A 121 11.62 25.44 -1.07
C ARG A 121 12.35 26.24 0.00
N LEU A 122 13.43 26.94 -0.38
CA LEU A 122 14.16 27.81 0.55
C LEU A 122 13.28 28.96 1.03
N GLU A 123 12.53 29.63 0.15
CA GLU A 123 11.59 30.67 0.53
C GLU A 123 10.48 30.16 1.45
N ALA A 124 10.02 28.91 1.28
CA ALA A 124 9.07 28.30 2.20
C ALA A 124 9.69 28.04 3.57
N VAL A 125 10.91 27.50 3.62
CA VAL A 125 11.65 27.26 4.87
C VAL A 125 11.94 28.57 5.59
N THR A 126 12.42 29.61 4.91
CA THR A 126 12.69 30.92 5.52
C THR A 126 11.42 31.57 6.04
N LYS A 127 10.30 31.47 5.32
CA LYS A 127 8.99 31.92 5.82
C LYS A 127 8.57 31.17 7.08
N ARG A 128 8.81 29.86 7.15
CA ARG A 128 8.48 29.06 8.35
C ARG A 128 9.41 29.37 9.52
N LEU A 129 10.69 29.57 9.28
CA LEU A 129 11.64 30.03 10.30
C LEU A 129 11.26 31.41 10.83
N ALA A 130 10.95 32.38 9.95
CA ALA A 130 10.48 33.70 10.36
C ALA A 130 9.16 33.64 11.14
N GLN A 131 8.26 32.69 10.82
CA GLN A 131 7.06 32.44 11.63
C GLN A 131 7.39 31.85 12.99
N LEU A 132 8.36 30.93 13.08
CA LEU A 132 8.83 30.36 14.35
C LEU A 132 9.50 31.41 15.22
N ASP A 133 10.31 32.29 14.64
CA ASP A 133 10.95 33.41 15.35
C ASP A 133 9.92 34.42 15.90
N GLN A 134 8.75 34.54 15.25
CA GLN A 134 7.63 35.35 15.74
C GLN A 134 6.80 34.65 16.83
N MET A 135 6.99 33.34 17.06
CA MET A 135 6.30 32.66 18.15
C MET A 135 6.97 33.00 19.48
N PRO A 136 6.20 33.33 20.52
CA PRO A 136 6.74 33.66 21.84
C PRO A 136 7.52 32.51 22.47
N ALA A 137 7.41 31.29 21.95
CA ALA A 137 8.18 30.12 22.39
C ALA A 137 9.62 30.05 21.85
N ALA A 138 9.99 30.91 20.90
CA ALA A 138 11.33 31.00 20.32
C ALA A 138 12.21 32.09 20.95
N SER A 139 11.65 32.94 21.83
CA SER A 139 12.46 33.87 22.61
C SER A 139 13.28 33.11 23.66
N SER A 140 14.53 33.53 23.87
CA SER A 140 15.39 32.96 24.93
C SER A 140 14.75 33.07 26.31
N GLU A 141 13.89 34.07 26.49
CA GLU A 141 13.15 34.40 27.72
C GLU A 141 11.97 33.46 28.00
N PHE A 142 11.49 32.68 27.01
CA PHE A 142 10.32 31.80 27.21
C PHE A 142 10.59 30.62 28.15
N LEU A 143 11.85 30.20 28.25
CA LEU A 143 12.30 29.11 29.13
C LEU A 143 13.05 29.61 30.37
N ASP A 144 13.11 30.93 30.58
CA ASP A 144 13.78 31.46 31.76
C ASP A 144 12.94 31.14 33.01
N PRO A 145 13.48 30.33 33.94
CA PRO A 145 12.73 29.87 35.11
C PRO A 145 12.30 31.06 35.97
N GLU A 146 13.07 32.15 36.00
CA GLU A 146 12.74 33.36 36.75
C GLU A 146 11.44 34.01 36.23
N ILE A 147 11.24 34.07 34.91
CA ILE A 147 10.04 34.66 34.26
C ILE A 147 8.84 33.68 34.32
N ILE A 148 9.08 32.37 34.22
CA ILE A 148 8.03 31.34 34.33
C ILE A 148 7.49 31.26 35.76
N PHE A 149 8.35 31.43 36.76
CA PHE A 149 7.99 31.35 38.17
C PHE A 149 7.63 32.69 38.80
N GLU A 150 7.74 33.81 38.08
CA GLU A 150 7.20 35.12 38.46
C GLU A 150 5.68 35.04 38.66
N GLY A 151 5.26 34.92 39.91
CA GLY A 151 3.84 34.81 40.32
C GLY A 151 3.37 33.40 40.69
N SER A 152 4.24 32.39 40.65
CA SER A 152 3.92 31.05 41.16
C SER A 152 4.21 30.94 42.67
N PRO A 153 3.39 30.20 43.45
CA PRO A 153 3.72 29.90 44.85
C PRO A 153 4.98 29.04 44.92
N ALA A 154 5.83 29.29 45.93
CA ALA A 154 7.10 28.60 46.13
C ALA A 154 6.94 27.09 46.03
N LEU A 155 7.77 26.45 45.20
CA LEU A 155 7.78 25.00 45.05
C LEU A 155 8.11 24.32 46.40
N PRO A 156 7.53 23.14 46.67
CA PRO A 156 7.86 22.37 47.86
C PRO A 156 9.34 21.98 47.86
N ASP A 157 9.98 22.15 49.02
CA ASP A 157 11.41 21.89 49.24
C ASP A 157 11.74 20.43 48.88
N VAL A 158 12.65 20.24 47.94
CA VAL A 158 13.04 18.90 47.46
C VAL A 158 13.95 18.26 48.51
N PRO A 159 13.74 16.98 48.88
CA PRO A 159 14.55 16.32 49.90
C PRO A 159 16.05 16.34 49.52
N SER A 160 16.86 16.87 50.44
CA SER A 160 18.30 17.10 50.33
C SER A 160 19.13 15.83 50.05
N GLU A 161 18.55 14.64 50.22
CA GLU A 161 19.17 13.35 49.88
C GLU A 161 19.39 13.17 48.37
N ALA A 162 18.57 13.80 47.51
CA ALA A 162 18.76 13.73 46.05
C ALA A 162 19.88 14.67 45.56
N VAL A 163 20.16 15.76 46.27
CA VAL A 163 21.15 16.78 45.88
C VAL A 163 22.53 16.47 46.45
N THR A 164 22.61 15.82 47.62
CA THR A 164 23.87 15.44 48.27
C THR A 164 24.67 14.40 47.48
N ASN A 165 24.00 13.54 46.69
CA ASN A 165 24.68 12.59 45.80
C ASN A 165 25.45 13.25 44.64
N PHE A 166 25.11 14.50 44.26
CA PHE A 166 25.85 15.25 43.24
C PHE A 166 26.95 16.15 43.83
N VAL A 167 26.91 16.45 45.14
CA VAL A 167 27.82 17.39 45.81
C VAL A 167 29.02 16.69 46.45
N LEU A 168 28.96 15.37 46.66
CA LEU A 168 30.05 14.56 47.22
C LEU A 168 31.34 14.56 46.37
N ASP A 169 31.29 14.93 45.09
CA ASP A 169 32.48 15.02 44.23
C ASP A 169 33.32 16.30 44.41
N LYS A 170 32.85 17.28 45.19
CA LYS A 170 33.45 18.63 45.24
C LYS A 170 34.44 18.87 46.39
N THR A 171 34.65 17.90 47.29
CA THR A 171 35.45 18.09 48.53
C THR A 171 36.74 17.27 48.62
N LEU A 172 37.21 16.66 47.53
CA LEU A 172 38.43 15.85 47.57
C LEU A 172 39.69 16.70 47.31
N SER A 173 40.55 16.79 48.34
CA SER A 173 41.80 17.54 48.42
C SER A 173 42.90 17.00 47.50
N LYS A 174 43.74 17.88 46.91
CA LYS A 174 44.86 17.63 45.96
C LYS A 174 45.53 16.24 45.89
N SER A 175 45.73 15.50 46.98
CA SER A 175 46.19 14.09 46.94
C SER A 175 45.19 13.14 46.26
N SER A 176 43.90 13.46 46.28
CA SER A 176 42.84 12.75 45.57
C SER A 176 42.79 13.06 44.08
N LEU A 177 43.38 14.17 43.61
CA LEU A 177 43.46 14.49 42.18
C LEU A 177 44.42 13.53 41.48
N ASP A 178 45.54 13.21 42.12
CA ASP A 178 46.48 12.21 41.61
C ASP A 178 45.87 10.80 41.64
N GLU A 179 45.12 10.44 42.70
CA GLU A 179 44.36 9.18 42.74
C GLU A 179 43.22 9.12 41.69
N LEU A 180 42.54 10.25 41.44
CA LEU A 180 41.53 10.38 40.40
C LEU A 180 42.17 10.29 39.02
N LEU A 181 43.35 10.88 38.83
CA LEU A 181 44.13 10.83 37.60
C LEU A 181 44.64 9.40 37.34
N ASP A 182 45.09 8.68 38.36
CA ASP A 182 45.44 7.26 38.27
C ASP A 182 44.23 6.38 37.96
N ARG A 183 43.07 6.66 38.58
CA ARG A 183 41.80 5.98 38.28
C ARG A 183 41.35 6.28 36.84
N LEU A 184 41.49 7.52 36.39
CA LEU A 184 41.20 7.95 35.03
C LEU A 184 42.15 7.24 34.06
N GLN A 185 43.46 7.26 34.29
CA GLN A 185 44.46 6.58 33.46
C GLN A 185 44.18 5.08 33.39
N LYS A 186 43.88 4.42 34.51
CA LYS A 186 43.47 3.00 34.52
C LYS A 186 42.18 2.77 33.75
N SER A 187 41.17 3.64 33.88
CA SER A 187 39.93 3.55 33.14
C SER A 187 40.11 3.77 31.64
N VAL A 188 40.97 4.72 31.24
CA VAL A 188 41.30 5.03 29.85
C VAL A 188 42.11 3.88 29.24
N LEU A 189 43.05 3.29 29.98
CA LEU A 189 43.79 2.11 29.52
C LEU A 189 42.85 0.90 29.38
N ARG A 190 41.93 0.69 30.32
CA ARG A 190 40.92 -0.38 30.24
C ARG A 190 40.01 -0.18 29.04
N ALA A 191 39.52 1.04 28.82
CA ALA A 191 38.69 1.40 27.67
C ALA A 191 39.46 1.21 26.35
N LYS A 192 40.73 1.64 26.27
CA LYS A 192 41.58 1.42 25.08
C LYS A 192 41.81 -0.07 24.80
N LEU A 193 41.96 -0.89 25.83
CA LEU A 193 42.08 -2.35 25.67
C LEU A 193 40.78 -3.00 25.23
N LEU A 194 39.63 -2.55 25.74
CA LEU A 194 38.31 -3.03 25.29
C LEU A 194 38.06 -2.64 23.83
N LEU A 195 38.35 -1.40 23.45
CA LEU A 195 38.22 -0.92 22.08
C LEU A 195 39.09 -1.72 21.11
N LYS A 196 40.36 -2.00 21.46
CA LYS A 196 41.21 -2.87 20.65
C LYS A 196 40.66 -4.29 20.50
N LYS A 197 40.04 -4.85 21.54
CA LYS A 197 39.40 -6.17 21.47
C LYS A 197 38.18 -6.14 20.55
N GLU A 198 37.36 -5.10 20.62
CA GLU A 198 36.20 -4.91 19.76
C GLU A 198 36.61 -4.71 18.30
N GLU A 199 37.64 -3.90 18.03
CA GLU A 199 38.22 -3.72 16.69
C GLU A 199 38.70 -5.06 16.11
N GLN A 200 39.41 -5.87 16.91
CA GLN A 200 39.83 -7.21 16.49
C GLN A 200 38.64 -8.13 16.18
N LEU A 201 37.59 -8.11 16.99
CA LEU A 201 36.36 -8.87 16.74
C LEU A 201 35.66 -8.39 15.46
N LEU A 202 35.59 -7.08 15.25
CA LEU A 202 35.02 -6.50 14.02
C LEU A 202 35.82 -6.90 12.79
N ASP A 203 37.14 -6.91 12.85
CA ASP A 203 37.98 -7.33 11.73
C ASP A 203 37.85 -8.83 11.44
N VAL A 204 37.72 -9.67 12.47
CA VAL A 204 37.40 -11.10 12.31
C VAL A 204 36.02 -11.28 11.66
N LEU A 205 35.01 -10.51 12.07
CA LEU A 205 33.68 -10.55 11.47
C LEU A 205 33.67 -10.05 10.03
N LYS A 206 34.42 -8.97 9.73
CA LYS A 206 34.60 -8.46 8.36
C LYS A 206 35.27 -9.49 7.47
N LYS A 207 36.34 -10.15 7.93
CA LYS A 207 37.01 -11.24 7.21
C LYS A 207 36.09 -12.44 6.99
N ARG A 208 35.30 -12.82 8.00
CA ARG A 208 34.29 -13.90 7.90
C ARG A 208 33.16 -13.53 6.94
N ARG A 209 32.76 -12.26 6.88
CA ARG A 209 31.75 -11.75 5.94
C ARG A 209 32.29 -11.70 4.52
N ALA A 210 33.51 -11.22 4.32
CA ALA A 210 34.18 -11.21 3.01
C ALA A 210 34.37 -12.62 2.45
N ALA A 211 34.69 -13.61 3.31
CA ALA A 211 34.77 -15.02 2.92
C ALA A 211 33.40 -15.66 2.60
N LYS A 212 32.29 -15.08 3.09
CA LYS A 212 30.92 -15.55 2.84
C LYS A 212 30.19 -14.75 1.74
N SER A 213 30.73 -13.61 1.32
CA SER A 213 30.14 -12.73 0.29
C SER A 213 30.78 -12.90 -1.08
N SER A 214 31.54 -13.97 -1.32
CA SER A 214 32.02 -14.35 -2.65
C SER A 214 30.93 -14.98 -3.54
N GLY A 215 29.71 -15.13 -3.02
CA GLY A 215 28.52 -15.40 -3.81
C GLY A 215 27.48 -14.31 -3.58
N ASP A 216 27.15 -13.56 -4.64
CA ASP A 216 26.00 -12.64 -4.72
C ASP A 216 24.67 -13.41 -4.62
N ALA A 217 24.42 -14.05 -3.48
CA ALA A 217 23.10 -14.56 -3.15
C ALA A 217 22.28 -13.40 -2.54
N PRO A 218 21.13 -13.04 -3.12
CA PRO A 218 20.26 -12.03 -2.53
C PRO A 218 19.88 -12.47 -1.11
N ILE A 219 20.09 -11.59 -0.13
CA ILE A 219 19.70 -11.82 1.27
C ILE A 219 18.22 -12.19 1.26
N THR A 220 17.93 -13.47 1.55
CA THR A 220 16.56 -13.98 1.54
C THR A 220 15.72 -13.20 2.54
N ASP A 221 14.46 -12.91 2.21
CA ASP A 221 13.60 -12.13 3.12
C ASP A 221 13.41 -12.81 4.48
N ASN A 222 13.54 -14.15 4.53
CA ASN A 222 13.60 -14.91 5.79
C ASN A 222 14.85 -14.59 6.62
N ALA A 223 16.01 -14.36 6.02
CA ALA A 223 17.21 -13.92 6.74
C ALA A 223 17.05 -12.48 7.27
N LYS A 224 16.34 -11.61 6.55
CA LYS A 224 16.00 -10.25 7.04
C LYS A 224 15.03 -10.31 8.22
N LEU A 225 13.99 -11.14 8.14
CA LEU A 225 13.04 -11.34 9.24
C LEU A 225 13.72 -11.99 10.47
N ALA A 226 14.61 -12.96 10.26
CA ALA A 226 15.43 -13.55 11.32
C ALA A 226 16.36 -12.51 11.97
N ALA A 227 16.99 -11.65 11.18
CA ALA A 227 17.82 -10.56 11.69
C ALA A 227 16.98 -9.54 12.49
N LEU A 228 15.80 -9.16 11.99
CA LEU A 228 14.91 -8.22 12.67
C LEU A 228 14.30 -8.78 13.96
N THR A 229 14.02 -10.08 14.00
CA THR A 229 13.54 -10.74 15.23
C THR A 229 14.66 -10.86 16.25
N LEU A 230 15.89 -11.13 15.82
CA LEU A 230 17.05 -11.12 16.71
C LEU A 230 17.33 -9.72 17.26
N THR A 231 17.33 -8.68 16.43
CA THR A 231 17.52 -7.29 16.90
C THR A 231 16.39 -6.85 17.83
N ARG A 232 15.14 -7.23 17.55
CA ARG A 232 14.02 -7.01 18.47
C ARG A 232 14.28 -7.68 19.82
N ASN A 233 14.70 -8.94 19.84
CA ASN A 233 14.91 -9.68 21.07
C ASN A 233 16.09 -9.10 21.89
N GLU A 234 17.17 -8.69 21.22
CA GLU A 234 18.29 -7.99 21.87
C GLU A 234 17.88 -6.63 22.44
N LEU A 235 17.05 -5.86 21.73
CA LEU A 235 16.49 -4.61 22.26
C LEU A 235 15.59 -4.85 23.46
N ILE A 236 14.76 -5.90 23.42
CA ILE A 236 13.93 -6.28 24.56
C ILE A 236 14.83 -6.67 25.74
N ALA A 237 15.83 -7.52 25.54
CA ALA A 237 16.76 -7.93 26.59
C ALA A 237 17.54 -6.73 27.16
N TRP A 238 17.94 -5.78 26.31
CA TRP A 238 18.60 -4.56 26.74
C TRP A 238 17.66 -3.67 27.56
N ILE A 239 16.42 -3.46 27.10
CA ILE A 239 15.40 -2.71 27.84
C ILE A 239 15.09 -3.41 29.16
N GLU A 240 14.94 -4.73 29.17
CA GLU A 240 14.70 -5.52 30.39
C GLU A 240 15.89 -5.43 31.36
N ALA A 241 17.13 -5.46 30.86
CA ALA A 241 18.32 -5.28 31.67
C ALA A 241 18.42 -3.86 32.24
N GLU A 242 18.08 -2.83 31.46
CA GLU A 242 18.08 -1.43 31.90
C GLU A 242 16.95 -1.16 32.91
N LEU A 243 15.78 -1.78 32.70
CA LEU A 243 14.67 -1.77 33.67
C LEU A 243 15.02 -2.54 34.95
N ALA A 244 15.75 -3.65 34.86
CA ALA A 244 16.24 -4.38 36.02
C ALA A 244 17.30 -3.58 36.80
N HIS A 245 18.17 -2.83 36.11
CA HIS A 245 19.14 -1.94 36.75
C HIS A 245 18.48 -0.75 37.46
N THR A 246 17.31 -0.30 36.99
CA THR A 246 16.55 0.79 37.61
C THR A 246 15.57 0.33 38.68
N SER A 247 15.15 -0.95 38.65
CA SER A 247 14.29 -1.57 39.67
C SER A 247 15.05 -2.29 40.80
N GLY A 248 16.36 -2.47 40.67
CA GLY A 248 17.18 -3.38 41.48
C GLY A 248 18.19 -2.74 42.42
N THR A 249 17.98 -1.51 42.89
CA THR A 249 18.81 -0.87 43.94
C THR A 249 18.24 -1.05 45.36
N GLU A 250 17.55 -2.16 45.62
CA GLU A 250 17.36 -2.70 46.98
C GLU A 250 18.02 -4.08 47.06
N GLY A 251 19.29 -4.12 47.45
CA GLY A 251 20.01 -5.39 47.57
C GLY A 251 21.49 -5.22 47.84
N ASP A 252 21.83 -4.60 48.97
CA ASP A 252 22.95 -4.99 49.85
C ASP A 252 23.33 -3.84 50.78
N ILE A 253 22.60 -3.69 51.88
CA ILE A 253 23.13 -3.09 53.11
C ILE A 253 22.65 -3.96 54.27
N PRO A 254 23.56 -4.56 55.07
CA PRO A 254 23.16 -5.41 56.17
C PRO A 254 22.62 -4.55 57.32
N ALA A 255 21.41 -4.93 57.78
CA ALA A 255 20.93 -4.81 59.15
C ALA A 255 21.03 -3.43 59.84
N GLN A 256 20.03 -2.57 59.63
CA GLN A 256 19.46 -1.79 60.74
C GLN A 256 18.09 -1.21 60.40
N SER A 257 17.27 -1.06 61.44
CA SER A 257 16.08 -0.20 61.51
C SER A 257 14.72 -0.86 61.32
N GLN A 258 14.14 -1.28 62.45
CA GLN A 258 12.70 -1.51 62.60
C GLN A 258 11.86 -0.21 62.44
N ASN A 259 12.49 0.95 62.23
CA ASN A 259 11.78 2.21 61.96
C ASN A 259 11.41 2.39 60.47
N SER A 260 11.99 1.63 59.54
CA SER A 260 11.67 1.76 58.10
C SER A 260 10.26 1.24 57.77
N ALA A 261 9.78 0.18 58.44
CA ALA A 261 8.50 -0.43 58.14
C ALA A 261 7.30 0.47 58.48
N GLN A 262 7.37 1.25 59.57
CA GLN A 262 6.34 2.23 59.93
C GLN A 262 6.36 3.44 58.98
N GLN A 263 7.54 3.91 58.61
CA GLN A 263 7.71 5.03 57.69
C GLN A 263 7.22 4.69 56.27
N VAL A 264 7.46 3.46 55.81
CA VAL A 264 6.92 2.94 54.54
C VAL A 264 5.39 2.82 54.59
N ALA A 265 4.81 2.38 55.72
CA ALA A 265 3.37 2.28 55.87
C ALA A 265 2.67 3.66 55.90
N GLU A 266 3.26 4.66 56.56
CA GLU A 266 2.75 6.04 56.57
C GLU A 266 2.90 6.72 55.21
N ASN A 267 4.02 6.50 54.52
CA ASN A 267 4.21 6.99 53.16
C ASN A 267 3.21 6.35 52.20
N ARG A 268 2.91 5.04 52.35
CA ARG A 268 1.87 4.37 51.56
C ARG A 268 0.48 4.96 51.79
N ARG A 269 0.12 5.26 53.05
CA ARG A 269 -1.15 5.93 53.37
C ARG A 269 -1.23 7.33 52.79
N ARG A 270 -0.16 8.13 52.88
CA ARG A 270 -0.09 9.46 52.26
C ARG A 270 -0.22 9.40 50.74
N VAL A 271 0.42 8.43 50.10
CA VAL A 271 0.30 8.21 48.65
C VAL A 271 -1.13 7.80 48.29
N GLU A 272 -1.77 6.93 49.08
CA GLU A 272 -3.17 6.52 48.85
C GLU A 272 -4.14 7.71 49.00
N GLU A 273 -3.94 8.58 49.98
CA GLU A 273 -4.70 9.84 50.17
C GLU A 273 -4.48 10.83 49.01
N GLN A 274 -3.25 10.96 48.53
CA GLN A 274 -2.94 11.77 47.34
C GLN A 274 -3.58 11.19 46.08
N VAL A 275 -3.58 9.87 45.91
CA VAL A 275 -4.24 9.21 44.79
C VAL A 275 -5.77 9.36 44.88
N SER A 276 -6.37 9.30 46.06
CA SER A 276 -7.81 9.52 46.21
C SER A 276 -8.20 10.97 45.90
N THR A 277 -7.43 11.95 46.36
CA THR A 277 -7.68 13.37 46.05
C THR A 277 -7.50 13.67 44.56
N ILE A 278 -6.51 13.07 43.89
CA ILE A 278 -6.34 13.17 42.42
C ILE A 278 -7.55 12.55 41.69
N LYS A 279 -8.02 11.38 42.13
CA LYS A 279 -9.20 10.72 41.55
C LYS A 279 -10.45 11.58 41.70
N GLU A 280 -10.61 12.23 42.84
CA GLU A 280 -11.74 13.15 43.11
C GLU A 280 -11.67 14.39 42.20
N LYS A 281 -10.51 15.07 42.13
CA LYS A 281 -10.30 16.19 41.20
C LYS A 281 -10.51 15.80 39.74
N TYR A 282 -10.10 14.59 39.34
CA TYR A 282 -10.33 14.09 37.99
C TYR A 282 -11.81 13.81 37.73
N ARG A 283 -12.56 13.29 38.72
CA ARG A 283 -14.01 13.14 38.62
C ARG A 283 -14.68 14.50 38.46
N GLU A 284 -14.31 15.48 39.27
CA GLU A 284 -14.81 16.86 39.16
C GLU A 284 -14.53 17.44 37.76
N TYR A 285 -13.29 17.32 37.27
CA TYR A 285 -12.92 17.74 35.92
C TYR A 285 -13.78 17.06 34.84
N VAL A 286 -13.99 15.76 34.93
CA VAL A 286 -14.83 15.01 33.98
C VAL A 286 -16.29 15.47 34.06
N THR A 287 -16.82 15.73 35.25
CA THR A 287 -18.19 16.24 35.42
C THR A 287 -18.35 17.64 34.86
N ALA A 288 -17.39 18.55 35.10
CA ALA A 288 -17.35 19.89 34.53
C ALA A 288 -17.22 19.87 33.00
N ARG A 289 -16.41 18.96 32.44
CA ARG A 289 -16.29 18.77 31.00
C ARG A 289 -17.57 18.22 30.38
N LYS A 290 -18.24 17.29 31.07
CA LYS A 290 -19.55 16.76 30.65
C LYS A 290 -20.64 17.84 30.70
N SER A 291 -20.65 18.70 31.72
CA SER A 291 -21.62 19.81 31.81
C SER A 291 -21.37 20.86 30.74
N LEU A 292 -20.10 21.20 30.44
CA LEU A 292 -19.73 22.09 29.35
C LEU A 292 -20.13 21.53 27.98
N LEU A 293 -19.89 20.23 27.73
CA LEU A 293 -20.34 19.58 26.50
C LEU A 293 -21.86 19.58 26.37
N LYS A 294 -22.59 19.35 27.48
CA LYS A 294 -24.06 19.46 27.50
C LYS A 294 -24.52 20.87 27.18
N ALA A 295 -23.92 21.89 27.80
CA ALA A 295 -24.25 23.29 27.52
C ALA A 295 -23.96 23.68 26.07
N ALA A 296 -22.79 23.31 25.53
CA ALA A 296 -22.42 23.54 24.14
C ALA A 296 -23.31 22.79 23.15
N SER A 297 -23.78 21.58 23.50
CA SER A 297 -24.74 20.83 22.68
C SER A 297 -26.16 21.41 22.72
N SER A 298 -26.57 21.99 23.85
CA SER A 298 -27.89 22.61 24.01
C SER A 298 -28.02 23.92 23.23
N THR A 299 -26.92 24.68 23.07
CA THR A 299 -26.89 25.89 22.22
C THR A 299 -27.03 25.58 20.72
N ARG A 300 -26.84 24.32 20.31
CA ARG A 300 -26.97 23.86 18.91
C ARG A 300 -28.24 23.06 18.63
N GLN A 301 -29.19 22.93 19.56
CA GLN A 301 -30.51 22.40 19.18
C GLN A 301 -31.33 23.50 18.49
N PRO A 302 -31.62 23.40 17.17
CA PRO A 302 -32.63 24.25 16.57
C PRO A 302 -33.97 23.90 17.21
N VAL A 303 -34.52 24.86 17.93
CA VAL A 303 -35.91 24.83 18.37
C VAL A 303 -36.78 24.83 17.11
N MET A 304 -37.23 23.66 16.67
CA MET A 304 -38.37 23.56 15.77
C MET A 304 -39.64 23.80 16.60
N GLU A 305 -39.93 25.07 16.86
CA GLU A 305 -41.28 25.47 17.25
C GLU A 305 -42.15 25.67 15.99
N PRO A 306 -43.37 25.12 15.95
CA PRO A 306 -44.29 25.35 14.83
C PRO A 306 -44.86 26.78 14.87
N PRO A 307 -45.14 27.40 13.72
CA PRO A 307 -45.47 28.82 13.64
C PRO A 307 -46.86 29.08 14.21
N LYS A 308 -46.92 29.92 15.25
CA LYS A 308 -48.17 30.58 15.67
C LYS A 308 -48.17 32.03 15.22
N SER A 309 -49.30 32.38 14.64
CA SER A 309 -49.70 33.65 14.04
C SER A 309 -49.34 34.89 14.84
N ALA A 310 -48.97 35.93 14.08
CA ALA A 310 -48.81 37.31 14.53
C ALA A 310 -50.04 37.83 15.29
N ALA A 311 -49.79 38.47 16.44
CA ALA A 311 -50.42 39.74 16.82
C ALA A 311 -49.82 40.28 18.12
N SER A 312 -49.71 41.61 18.14
CA SER A 312 -49.75 42.52 19.29
C SER A 312 -48.41 43.03 19.84
N ASN A 313 -48.32 44.35 19.75
CA ASN A 313 -47.34 45.25 20.33
C ASN A 313 -47.29 45.15 21.86
N THR A 314 -46.15 45.50 22.47
CA THR A 314 -46.08 46.51 23.54
C THR A 314 -44.63 46.85 23.88
N ASP A 315 -44.38 48.14 24.02
CA ASP A 315 -43.18 48.77 24.55
C ASP A 315 -42.87 48.34 25.99
N SER A 316 -41.60 48.12 26.33
CA SER A 316 -41.04 48.59 27.61
C SER A 316 -39.54 48.37 27.80
N VAL A 317 -38.87 49.50 27.98
CA VAL A 317 -37.95 49.80 29.08
C VAL A 317 -36.53 49.24 29.02
N MET A 318 -35.62 50.17 28.75
CA MET A 318 -34.22 50.19 29.18
C MET A 318 -34.00 49.57 30.56
N LYS A 319 -33.04 48.64 30.64
CA LYS A 319 -32.23 48.49 31.85
C LYS A 319 -30.78 48.26 31.45
N LEU A 320 -29.96 49.27 31.72
CA LEU A 320 -28.50 49.17 31.75
C LEU A 320 -28.11 48.03 32.70
N GLY A 321 -27.44 47.02 32.16
CA GLY A 321 -26.64 46.05 32.92
C GLY A 321 -25.15 46.25 32.58
N PRO A 322 -24.22 45.99 33.51
CA PRO A 322 -22.81 46.34 33.36
C PRO A 322 -22.15 45.56 32.21
N PRO A 323 -20.99 46.02 31.68
CA PRO A 323 -20.37 45.42 30.51
C PRO A 323 -20.07 43.95 30.78
N ARG A 324 -20.84 43.09 30.11
CA ARG A 324 -20.64 41.65 30.03
C ARG A 324 -19.22 41.45 29.50
N GLN A 325 -18.33 41.01 30.39
CA GLN A 325 -16.99 40.57 30.03
C GLN A 325 -17.12 39.67 28.81
N ALA A 326 -16.55 40.10 27.67
CA ALA A 326 -16.45 39.30 26.48
C ALA A 326 -15.64 38.07 26.88
N SER A 327 -16.38 37.01 27.18
CA SER A 327 -15.94 35.83 27.86
C SER A 327 -14.90 35.12 27.00
N ALA A 328 -13.75 34.77 27.57
CA ALA A 328 -12.72 33.93 26.95
C ALA A 328 -13.28 32.61 26.34
N THR A 329 -14.50 32.24 26.71
CA THR A 329 -15.27 31.16 26.09
C THR A 329 -15.57 31.41 24.61
N SER A 330 -15.85 32.65 24.17
CA SER A 330 -16.18 32.97 22.77
C SER A 330 -14.98 32.82 21.82
N LEU A 331 -13.76 32.95 22.34
CA LEU A 331 -12.52 32.73 21.57
C LEU A 331 -12.19 31.24 21.43
N LEU A 332 -12.60 30.41 22.40
CA LEU A 332 -12.37 28.96 22.40
C LEU A 332 -13.46 28.18 21.64
N THR A 333 -14.66 28.74 21.47
CA THR A 333 -15.76 28.11 20.73
C THR A 333 -15.35 27.60 19.33
N PRO A 334 -14.71 28.39 18.44
CA PRO A 334 -14.35 27.91 17.11
C PRO A 334 -13.34 26.75 17.14
N TYR A 335 -12.43 26.73 18.13
CA TYR A 335 -11.48 25.62 18.29
C TYR A 335 -12.15 24.34 18.77
N LEU A 336 -13.12 24.45 19.68
CA LEU A 336 -13.92 23.32 20.12
C LEU A 336 -14.81 22.79 18.99
N GLU A 337 -15.37 23.67 18.16
CA GLU A 337 -16.16 23.29 16.99
C GLU A 337 -15.30 22.56 15.94
N ASN A 338 -14.10 23.06 15.66
CA ASN A 338 -13.15 22.41 14.77
C ASN A 338 -12.73 21.04 15.30
N LEU A 339 -12.43 20.93 16.61
CA LEU A 339 -12.09 19.64 17.21
C LEU A 339 -13.25 18.64 17.17
N LEU A 340 -14.48 19.12 17.32
CA LEU A 340 -15.68 18.31 17.22
C LEU A 340 -15.91 17.82 15.77
N ALA A 341 -15.69 18.70 14.78
CA ALA A 341 -15.75 18.37 13.36
C ALA A 341 -14.71 17.31 12.99
N VAL A 342 -13.44 17.48 13.41
CA VAL A 342 -12.36 16.50 13.20
C VAL A 342 -12.67 15.17 13.90
N SER A 343 -13.24 15.20 15.10
CA SER A 343 -13.70 13.99 15.81
C SER A 343 -14.80 13.24 15.04
N HIS A 344 -15.74 13.96 14.42
CA HIS A 344 -16.76 13.36 13.56
C HIS A 344 -16.17 12.77 12.29
N GLU A 345 -15.24 13.47 11.63
CA GLU A 345 -14.52 12.97 10.46
C GLU A 345 -13.73 11.69 10.80
N GLN A 346 -13.01 11.68 11.92
CA GLN A 346 -12.28 10.51 12.41
C GLN A 346 -13.20 9.31 12.62
N LYS A 347 -14.39 9.52 13.21
CA LYS A 347 -15.40 8.46 13.37
C LYS A 347 -15.90 7.95 12.03
N GLY A 348 -16.13 8.84 11.07
CA GLY A 348 -16.49 8.49 9.69
C GLY A 348 -15.42 7.63 9.01
N LEU A 349 -14.15 8.04 9.12
CA LEU A 349 -13.01 7.30 8.59
C LEU A 349 -12.82 5.94 9.26
N ILE A 350 -13.02 5.84 10.58
CA ILE A 350 -12.97 4.56 11.30
C ILE A 350 -14.09 3.62 10.79
N LEU A 351 -15.31 4.14 10.62
CA LEU A 351 -16.42 3.35 10.09
C LEU A 351 -16.12 2.87 8.67
N GLN A 352 -15.67 3.76 7.78
CA GLN A 352 -15.29 3.42 6.41
C GLN A 352 -14.16 2.39 6.38
N LYS A 353 -13.12 2.56 7.20
CA LYS A 353 -12.01 1.60 7.32
C LYS A 353 -12.52 0.23 7.76
N SER A 354 -13.41 0.18 8.76
CA SER A 354 -13.97 -1.09 9.25
C SER A 354 -14.84 -1.78 8.18
N HIS A 355 -15.62 -1.01 7.43
CA HIS A 355 -16.44 -1.51 6.32
C HIS A 355 -15.56 -2.06 5.18
N LEU A 356 -14.55 -1.31 4.74
CA LEU A 356 -13.59 -1.76 3.72
C LEU A 356 -12.84 -3.01 4.17
N ASN A 357 -12.41 -3.06 5.43
CA ASN A 357 -11.74 -4.25 5.97
C ASN A 357 -12.66 -5.48 5.98
N THR A 358 -13.95 -5.28 6.29
CA THR A 358 -14.95 -6.35 6.25
C THR A 358 -15.19 -6.85 4.83
N ILE A 359 -15.29 -5.94 3.85
CA ILE A 359 -15.43 -6.30 2.43
C ILE A 359 -14.17 -7.04 1.95
N LEU A 360 -12.98 -6.54 2.25
CA LEU A 360 -11.73 -7.20 1.87
C LEU A 360 -11.60 -8.58 2.52
N ALA A 361 -11.96 -8.73 3.79
CA ALA A 361 -11.99 -10.02 4.47
C ALA A 361 -13.00 -10.99 3.82
N LYS A 362 -14.16 -10.49 3.39
CA LYS A 362 -15.16 -11.28 2.66
C LYS A 362 -14.63 -11.72 1.29
N GLN A 363 -14.09 -10.80 0.50
CA GLN A 363 -13.52 -11.07 -0.83
C GLN A 363 -12.32 -12.03 -0.76
N THR A 364 -11.42 -11.85 0.20
CA THR A 364 -10.30 -12.78 0.41
C THR A 364 -10.78 -14.17 0.82
N LYS A 365 -11.84 -14.28 1.63
CA LYS A 365 -12.44 -15.58 1.95
C LYS A 365 -13.11 -16.22 0.74
N GLU A 366 -13.88 -15.48 -0.03
CA GLU A 366 -14.55 -15.96 -1.25
C GLU A 366 -13.54 -16.44 -2.29
N THR A 367 -12.48 -15.66 -2.55
CA THR A 367 -11.38 -16.06 -3.44
C THR A 367 -10.64 -17.30 -2.95
N CYS A 368 -10.40 -17.44 -1.64
CA CYS A 368 -9.84 -18.66 -1.08
C CYS A 368 -10.75 -19.88 -1.30
N GLN A 369 -12.06 -19.73 -1.09
CA GLN A 369 -13.05 -20.80 -1.31
C GLN A 369 -13.12 -21.21 -2.77
N ILE A 370 -13.10 -20.25 -3.70
CA ILE A 370 -13.06 -20.52 -5.14
C ILE A 370 -11.78 -21.27 -5.50
N LEU A 371 -10.62 -20.85 -4.99
CA LEU A 371 -9.35 -21.54 -5.23
C LEU A 371 -9.32 -22.95 -4.63
N ASP A 372 -9.95 -23.17 -3.48
CA ASP A 372 -10.09 -24.51 -2.87
C ASP A 372 -11.00 -25.41 -3.72
N HIS A 373 -12.13 -24.89 -4.20
CA HIS A 373 -13.02 -25.63 -5.12
C HIS A 373 -12.33 -25.97 -6.45
N LEU A 374 -11.66 -24.99 -7.08
CA LEU A 374 -10.87 -25.25 -8.28
C LEU A 374 -9.78 -26.28 -8.01
N ALA A 375 -9.20 -26.30 -6.80
CA ALA A 375 -8.16 -27.25 -6.46
C ALA A 375 -8.71 -28.68 -6.38
N GLU A 376 -9.90 -28.86 -5.80
CA GLU A 376 -10.64 -30.13 -5.75
C GLU A 376 -11.01 -30.64 -7.16
N GLU A 377 -11.37 -29.75 -8.09
CA GLU A 377 -11.67 -30.10 -9.48
C GLU A 377 -10.42 -30.34 -10.33
N SER A 378 -9.26 -29.85 -9.91
CA SER A 378 -8.04 -29.93 -10.70
C SER A 378 -7.45 -31.33 -10.71
N GLN A 379 -7.10 -31.81 -11.90
CA GLN A 379 -6.27 -33.01 -12.04
C GLN A 379 -4.77 -32.70 -11.99
N LEU A 380 -4.41 -31.42 -12.01
CA LEU A 380 -3.04 -30.94 -12.14
C LEU A 380 -2.34 -30.85 -10.77
N LEU A 381 -3.03 -30.37 -9.73
CA LEU A 381 -2.45 -30.30 -8.37
C LEU A 381 -2.15 -31.68 -7.76
N PRO A 382 -3.01 -32.72 -7.91
CA PRO A 382 -2.70 -34.05 -7.39
C PRO A 382 -1.54 -34.73 -8.12
N LYS A 383 -1.36 -34.45 -9.41
CA LYS A 383 -0.26 -35.00 -10.23
C LYS A 383 1.08 -34.35 -9.90
N TYR A 384 1.08 -33.06 -9.56
CA TYR A 384 2.29 -32.30 -9.26
C TYR A 384 2.19 -31.60 -7.88
N PRO A 385 2.21 -32.37 -6.77
CA PRO A 385 2.14 -31.78 -5.44
C PRO A 385 3.42 -31.01 -5.13
N MET A 386 3.29 -29.78 -4.61
CA MET A 386 4.45 -29.01 -4.14
C MET A 386 5.09 -29.72 -2.94
N THR A 387 6.33 -30.20 -3.11
CA THR A 387 7.13 -30.83 -2.06
C THR A 387 7.41 -29.82 -0.95
N GLY A 388 6.65 -29.91 0.14
CA GLY A 388 6.77 -29.05 1.32
C GLY A 388 5.44 -28.67 1.98
N GLN A 389 4.31 -28.72 1.27
CA GLN A 389 2.99 -28.38 1.83
C GLN A 389 2.05 -29.57 2.05
N ALA A 390 2.17 -30.64 1.24
CA ALA A 390 1.30 -31.82 1.37
C ALA A 390 1.43 -32.54 2.71
N ARG A 391 2.58 -32.44 3.40
CA ARG A 391 2.79 -33.08 4.71
C ARG A 391 1.99 -32.44 5.86
N ARG A 392 1.32 -31.30 5.63
CA ARG A 392 0.43 -30.68 6.62
C ARG A 392 -1.06 -30.98 6.42
N GLN A 393 -1.48 -31.53 5.27
CA GLN A 393 -2.88 -31.87 5.03
C GLN A 393 -3.23 -33.34 5.23
N GLN A 394 -2.27 -34.27 5.12
CA GLN A 394 -2.43 -35.65 5.55
C GLN A 394 -2.14 -35.81 7.05
N GLY A 395 -2.97 -35.16 7.87
CA GLY A 395 -2.97 -35.27 9.33
C GLY A 395 -4.38 -35.46 9.86
N LEU A 396 -5.23 -36.19 9.12
CA LEU A 396 -6.55 -36.59 9.59
C LEU A 396 -6.41 -37.84 10.48
N MET A 397 -5.85 -37.66 11.66
CA MET A 397 -6.11 -38.39 12.91
C MET A 397 -4.96 -38.12 13.89
N GLY A 398 -5.29 -37.56 15.05
CA GLY A 398 -4.39 -37.60 16.21
C GLY A 398 -3.88 -36.24 16.66
N ASP A 399 -4.66 -35.66 17.57
CA ASP A 399 -4.20 -35.05 18.83
C ASP A 399 -3.37 -33.75 18.84
N GLY A 400 -3.99 -32.73 19.44
CA GLY A 400 -3.47 -31.55 20.12
C GLY A 400 -2.03 -31.08 19.87
N ALA A 401 -1.88 -29.99 19.11
CA ALA A 401 -0.92 -28.93 19.46
C ALA A 401 -1.26 -27.60 18.76
N LEU A 402 -1.22 -26.53 19.55
CA LEU A 402 -1.61 -25.15 19.28
C LEU A 402 -0.68 -24.44 18.29
N SER A 403 -0.68 -24.82 17.01
CA SER A 403 -0.13 -23.99 15.94
C SER A 403 -1.25 -23.14 15.35
N GLY A 404 -1.15 -21.83 15.51
CA GLY A 404 -2.15 -20.86 15.04
C GLY A 404 -2.64 -21.16 13.62
N PHE A 405 -3.96 -21.13 13.47
CA PHE A 405 -4.68 -21.13 12.19
C PHE A 405 -4.28 -19.89 11.37
N GLU A 406 -3.08 -19.88 10.78
CA GLU A 406 -2.85 -19.08 9.58
C GLU A 406 -3.64 -19.74 8.46
N LYS A 407 -4.85 -19.24 8.23
CA LYS A 407 -5.60 -19.53 7.01
C LYS A 407 -4.64 -19.31 5.85
N PRO A 408 -4.51 -20.26 4.91
CA PRO A 408 -3.60 -20.07 3.79
C PRO A 408 -3.97 -18.75 3.12
N ASN A 409 -2.99 -17.88 2.88
CA ASN A 409 -3.25 -16.64 2.16
C ASN A 409 -3.58 -17.00 0.70
N VAL A 410 -4.33 -16.13 0.01
CA VAL A 410 -4.60 -16.30 -1.45
C VAL A 410 -3.29 -16.52 -2.22
N SER A 411 -2.22 -15.84 -1.80
CA SER A 411 -0.88 -15.99 -2.39
C SER A 411 -0.25 -17.37 -2.17
N SER A 412 -0.45 -18.02 -1.03
CA SER A 412 0.10 -19.36 -0.81
C SER A 412 -0.63 -20.40 -1.66
N ARG A 413 -1.95 -20.25 -1.82
CA ARG A 413 -2.74 -21.11 -2.73
C ARG A 413 -2.35 -20.87 -4.19
N ALA A 414 -2.19 -19.62 -4.62
CA ALA A 414 -1.75 -19.33 -5.98
C ALA A 414 -0.36 -19.93 -6.28
N LYS A 415 0.55 -19.95 -5.31
CA LYS A 415 1.88 -20.56 -5.47
C LYS A 415 1.83 -22.06 -5.75
N THR A 416 0.89 -22.81 -5.18
CA THR A 416 0.77 -24.26 -5.47
C THR A 416 0.34 -24.49 -6.92
N TRP A 417 -0.55 -23.63 -7.44
CA TRP A 417 -0.97 -23.66 -8.84
C TRP A 417 0.16 -23.32 -9.80
N ILE A 418 0.94 -22.28 -9.49
CA ILE A 418 2.10 -21.89 -10.32
C ILE A 418 3.11 -23.03 -10.37
N PHE A 419 3.47 -23.60 -9.22
CA PHE A 419 4.41 -24.72 -9.18
C PHE A 419 3.90 -25.94 -9.96
N ALA A 420 2.64 -26.31 -9.78
CA ALA A 420 2.08 -27.46 -10.49
C ALA A 420 2.02 -27.20 -12.00
N ALA A 421 1.76 -25.96 -12.44
CA ALA A 421 1.78 -25.59 -13.85
C ALA A 421 3.20 -25.64 -14.45
N GLU A 422 4.20 -25.16 -13.71
CA GLU A 422 5.61 -25.27 -14.10
C GLU A 422 6.08 -26.73 -14.17
N ALA A 423 5.71 -27.54 -13.18
CA ALA A 423 6.03 -28.96 -13.16
C ALA A 423 5.35 -29.72 -14.30
N ALA A 424 4.08 -29.43 -14.59
CA ALA A 424 3.37 -29.99 -15.74
C ALA A 424 4.05 -29.60 -17.06
N LYS A 425 4.46 -28.34 -17.21
CA LYS A 425 5.20 -27.87 -18.38
C LYS A 425 6.51 -28.63 -18.55
N LEU A 426 7.30 -28.75 -17.48
CA LEU A 426 8.58 -29.47 -17.52
C LEU A 426 8.37 -30.94 -17.89
N ALA A 427 7.40 -31.62 -17.29
CA ALA A 427 7.08 -33.00 -17.61
C ALA A 427 6.66 -33.16 -19.09
N THR A 428 5.85 -32.25 -19.64
CA THR A 428 5.51 -32.32 -21.06
C THR A 428 6.73 -32.11 -21.96
N LEU A 429 7.64 -31.20 -21.60
CA LEU A 429 8.87 -31.00 -22.35
C LEU A 429 9.77 -32.23 -22.29
N GLU A 430 9.90 -32.85 -21.12
CA GLU A 430 10.65 -34.10 -20.95
C GLU A 430 10.07 -35.22 -21.82
N THR A 431 8.74 -35.43 -21.81
CA THR A 431 8.12 -36.45 -22.67
C THR A 431 8.31 -36.18 -24.17
N VAL A 432 8.33 -34.92 -24.59
CA VAL A 432 8.59 -34.56 -25.99
C VAL A 432 10.05 -34.88 -26.33
N VAL A 433 10.99 -34.52 -25.46
CA VAL A 433 12.41 -34.83 -25.64
C VAL A 433 12.63 -36.34 -25.72
N GLU A 434 12.09 -37.11 -24.78
CA GLU A 434 12.16 -38.58 -24.81
C GLU A 434 11.61 -39.16 -26.12
N LYS A 435 10.46 -38.66 -26.60
CA LYS A 435 9.87 -39.13 -27.87
C LYS A 435 10.68 -38.71 -29.09
N THR A 436 11.32 -37.54 -29.06
CA THR A 436 12.22 -37.14 -30.14
C THR A 436 13.51 -37.96 -30.15
N GLU A 437 14.07 -38.28 -28.99
CA GLU A 437 15.25 -39.15 -28.86
C GLU A 437 14.92 -40.59 -29.30
N GLU A 438 13.76 -41.13 -28.90
CA GLU A 438 13.27 -42.42 -29.40
C GLU A 438 13.10 -42.41 -30.93
N GLY A 439 12.56 -41.32 -31.48
CA GLY A 439 12.41 -41.13 -32.93
C GLY A 439 13.75 -41.07 -33.67
N GLU A 440 14.74 -40.38 -33.10
CA GLU A 440 16.10 -40.29 -33.63
C GLU A 440 16.80 -41.65 -33.58
N MET A 441 16.69 -42.38 -32.47
CA MET A 441 17.22 -43.73 -32.34
C MET A 441 16.56 -44.70 -33.34
N ALA A 442 15.24 -44.61 -33.53
CA ALA A 442 14.52 -45.44 -34.51
C ALA A 442 14.91 -45.09 -35.96
N LEU A 443 15.16 -43.82 -36.25
CA LEU A 443 15.66 -43.36 -37.54
C LEU A 443 17.11 -43.80 -37.79
N GLY A 444 17.97 -43.72 -36.77
CA GLY A 444 19.33 -44.24 -36.84
C GLY A 444 19.36 -45.75 -37.08
N ALA A 445 18.47 -46.50 -36.41
CA ALA A 445 18.33 -47.93 -36.64
C ALA A 445 17.83 -48.24 -38.07
N SER A 446 16.82 -47.51 -38.56
CA SER A 446 16.32 -47.71 -39.94
C SER A 446 17.36 -47.36 -41.00
N MET A 447 18.17 -46.31 -40.77
CA MET A 447 19.28 -45.94 -41.63
C MET A 447 20.37 -47.03 -41.66
N GLN A 448 20.72 -47.61 -40.51
CA GLN A 448 21.64 -48.76 -40.45
C GLN A 448 21.11 -49.98 -41.22
N TYR A 449 19.81 -50.29 -41.11
CA TYR A 449 19.20 -51.36 -41.90
C TYR A 449 19.22 -51.06 -43.40
N LEU A 450 18.99 -49.80 -43.82
CA LEU A 450 19.11 -49.41 -45.23
C LEU A 450 20.55 -49.53 -45.74
N ASP A 451 21.54 -49.10 -44.96
CA ASP A 451 22.95 -49.27 -45.30
C ASP A 451 23.33 -50.76 -45.45
N GLU A 452 22.78 -51.64 -44.61
CA GLU A 452 22.97 -53.08 -44.73
C GLU A 452 22.32 -53.64 -45.99
N VAL A 453 21.10 -53.20 -46.33
CA VAL A 453 20.43 -53.59 -47.59
C VAL A 453 21.19 -53.07 -48.81
N ASP A 454 21.72 -51.85 -48.79
CA ASP A 454 22.54 -51.29 -49.88
C ASP A 454 23.85 -52.06 -50.04
N ARG A 455 24.48 -52.48 -48.94
CA ARG A 455 25.64 -53.41 -48.95
C ARG A 455 25.27 -54.76 -49.60
N LEU A 456 24.13 -55.34 -49.27
CA LEU A 456 23.66 -56.61 -49.86
C LEU A 456 23.31 -56.47 -51.36
N LEU A 457 22.84 -55.30 -51.79
CA LEU A 457 22.56 -54.97 -53.18
C LEU A 457 23.82 -54.62 -53.99
N GLY A 458 25.01 -54.66 -53.37
CA GLY A 458 26.29 -54.36 -54.03
C GLY A 458 26.47 -52.87 -54.37
N ARG A 459 25.61 -52.00 -53.83
CA ARG A 459 25.80 -50.55 -53.86
C ARG A 459 26.67 -50.17 -52.66
N GLN A 460 27.96 -50.48 -52.75
CA GLN A 460 28.89 -49.88 -51.80
C GLN A 460 28.89 -48.36 -52.03
N PRO A 461 28.70 -47.52 -50.99
CA PRO A 461 29.17 -46.15 -51.09
C PRO A 461 30.68 -46.23 -51.38
N PRO A 462 31.21 -45.39 -52.29
CA PRO A 462 32.62 -45.42 -52.62
C PRO A 462 33.40 -45.27 -51.32
N ALA A 463 34.31 -46.22 -51.06
CA ALA A 463 35.27 -46.07 -49.98
C ALA A 463 36.02 -44.75 -50.22
N ASP A 464 35.88 -43.82 -49.28
CA ASP A 464 36.50 -42.51 -49.35
C ASP A 464 37.99 -42.66 -49.63
N THR A 465 38.39 -42.26 -50.83
CA THR A 465 39.75 -41.79 -51.06
C THR A 465 39.92 -40.55 -50.19
N ASN A 466 40.76 -40.68 -49.16
CA ASN A 466 41.47 -39.57 -48.54
C ASN A 466 41.88 -38.55 -49.62
N GLU A 467 41.22 -37.41 -49.67
CA GLU A 467 41.88 -36.17 -50.06
C GLU A 467 41.54 -35.10 -49.02
N GLU A 468 42.60 -34.67 -48.34
CA GLU A 468 42.66 -33.44 -47.57
C GLU A 468 42.26 -32.27 -48.47
N THR A 469 41.21 -31.54 -48.11
CA THR A 469 41.19 -30.09 -48.35
C THR A 469 40.30 -29.43 -47.31
N GLY A 470 40.90 -28.52 -46.56
CA GLY A 470 40.25 -27.83 -45.46
C GLY A 470 39.17 -26.83 -45.88
N GLY A 471 38.48 -26.32 -44.86
CA GLY A 471 37.57 -25.19 -45.00
C GLY A 471 36.42 -25.29 -44.03
N ASP A 472 36.60 -24.70 -42.86
CA ASP A 472 35.54 -24.24 -41.98
C ASP A 472 34.35 -23.67 -42.78
N SER A 473 33.13 -24.08 -42.44
CA SER A 473 32.07 -23.15 -42.06
C SER A 473 30.76 -23.87 -41.71
N ASP A 474 30.46 -23.83 -40.42
CA ASP A 474 29.15 -23.50 -39.85
C ASP A 474 28.09 -23.01 -40.87
N ILE A 475 27.21 -23.91 -41.31
CA ILE A 475 26.05 -23.59 -42.17
C ILE A 475 24.75 -23.41 -41.35
N TRP A 476 24.76 -23.70 -40.05
CA TRP A 476 23.53 -23.70 -39.22
C TRP A 476 23.35 -22.45 -38.33
N LEU A 477 24.21 -21.44 -38.45
CA LEU A 477 24.11 -20.19 -37.68
C LEU A 477 24.11 -18.95 -38.57
N GLN A 478 23.10 -18.76 -39.43
CA GLN A 478 22.81 -17.41 -39.92
C GLN A 478 21.35 -17.23 -40.37
N GLN A 479 20.54 -16.80 -39.41
CA GLN A 479 19.27 -16.16 -39.66
C GLN A 479 19.49 -14.65 -39.79
N GLY A 480 19.04 -14.07 -40.92
CA GLY A 480 18.79 -12.64 -41.07
C GLY A 480 19.71 -11.92 -42.06
N GLN A 481 19.26 -11.77 -43.31
CA GLN A 481 18.97 -10.47 -43.95
C GLN A 481 18.67 -10.62 -45.47
N THR A 482 17.51 -10.08 -45.85
CA THR A 482 17.13 -9.40 -47.13
C THR A 482 17.52 -9.99 -48.50
N SER A 483 16.50 -10.50 -49.23
CA SER A 483 16.06 -10.27 -50.63
C SER A 483 17.01 -9.76 -51.74
N PRO A 484 16.68 -9.88 -53.06
CA PRO A 484 15.80 -10.82 -53.80
C PRO A 484 16.43 -11.34 -55.14
N GLN A 485 15.61 -11.99 -55.99
CA GLN A 485 15.83 -12.39 -57.41
C GLN A 485 16.53 -13.75 -57.61
N GLN A 486 16.14 -14.63 -58.54
CA GLN A 486 15.11 -14.66 -59.58
C GLN A 486 15.09 -16.10 -60.16
N VAL A 487 13.92 -16.58 -60.64
CA VAL A 487 13.75 -17.39 -61.88
C VAL A 487 14.25 -18.86 -61.78
N ARG A 488 13.51 -19.94 -62.09
CA ARG A 488 12.28 -20.17 -62.89
C ARG A 488 11.73 -21.58 -62.59
N THR A 489 10.41 -21.65 -62.47
CA THR A 489 9.46 -22.68 -62.95
C THR A 489 9.96 -24.06 -63.37
N ARG A 490 9.37 -25.11 -62.75
CA ARG A 490 8.66 -26.14 -63.52
C ARG A 490 7.61 -26.85 -62.66
N ASP A 491 6.37 -26.80 -63.15
CA ASP A 491 5.19 -27.44 -62.61
C ASP A 491 5.35 -28.97 -62.53
N GLN A 492 4.95 -29.55 -61.40
CA GLN A 492 4.17 -30.79 -61.39
C GLN A 492 3.40 -30.92 -60.07
N GLN A 493 2.09 -31.04 -60.24
CA GLN A 493 1.05 -31.15 -59.24
C GLN A 493 1.34 -32.26 -58.22
N GLN A 494 1.49 -31.89 -56.96
CA GLN A 494 1.13 -32.77 -55.84
C GLN A 494 0.20 -31.99 -54.92
N THR A 495 -1.01 -32.51 -54.85
CA THR A 495 -2.11 -32.08 -54.00
C THR A 495 -1.68 -31.97 -52.55
N ASP A 496 -1.74 -30.75 -52.02
CA ASP A 496 -1.50 -30.45 -50.61
C ASP A 496 -2.52 -31.16 -49.71
N LEU A 497 -2.00 -32.05 -48.86
CA LEU A 497 -2.69 -32.76 -47.79
C LEU A 497 -3.23 -31.84 -46.67
N TRP A 498 -2.99 -30.52 -46.78
CA TRP A 498 -3.43 -29.50 -45.82
C TRP A 498 -4.70 -28.75 -46.23
N SER A 499 -5.26 -29.03 -47.41
CA SER A 499 -6.52 -28.43 -47.89
C SER A 499 -7.80 -28.99 -47.23
N ILE A 500 -7.67 -29.95 -46.31
CA ILE A 500 -8.80 -30.60 -45.61
C ILE A 500 -9.12 -29.94 -44.25
N LEU A 501 -8.32 -28.96 -43.81
CA LEU A 501 -8.48 -28.35 -42.48
C LEU A 501 -8.86 -26.86 -42.52
N ASP A 502 -9.54 -26.39 -43.57
CA ASP A 502 -10.30 -25.14 -43.50
C ASP A 502 -11.79 -25.46 -43.46
N GLY A 503 -12.36 -25.25 -42.26
CA GLY A 503 -13.75 -25.51 -41.94
C GLY A 503 -14.67 -24.44 -42.54
N ASP A 504 -15.28 -24.76 -43.67
CA ASP A 504 -16.45 -24.05 -44.17
C ASP A 504 -17.71 -24.61 -43.48
N LEU A 505 -18.03 -24.05 -42.32
CA LEU A 505 -19.34 -24.21 -41.68
C LEU A 505 -20.07 -22.87 -41.70
N GLY A 506 -20.96 -22.71 -42.67
CA GLY A 506 -22.00 -21.69 -42.60
C GLY A 506 -22.59 -21.36 -43.94
N LEU A 507 -23.68 -22.05 -44.32
CA LEU A 507 -24.85 -21.53 -45.06
C LEU A 507 -25.82 -22.70 -45.32
N ILE A 508 -26.58 -23.09 -44.30
CA ILE A 508 -27.86 -23.76 -44.51
C ILE A 508 -28.90 -22.64 -44.53
N GLY A 509 -29.26 -22.20 -45.73
CA GLY A 509 -30.47 -21.43 -45.97
C GLY A 509 -31.64 -22.39 -46.08
N ASP A 510 -32.61 -22.25 -45.19
CA ASP A 510 -33.91 -22.89 -45.25
C ASP A 510 -34.66 -22.47 -46.54
N GLU A 511 -34.92 -23.42 -47.43
CA GLU A 511 -36.07 -23.34 -48.33
C GLU A 511 -37.20 -24.19 -47.74
N ALA A 512 -38.22 -23.52 -47.21
CA ALA A 512 -39.52 -24.13 -46.94
C ALA A 512 -40.64 -23.14 -47.31
N ALA A 513 -41.33 -23.53 -48.38
CA ALA A 513 -42.67 -23.19 -48.84
C ALA A 513 -43.59 -22.40 -47.89
N GLY A 514 -44.26 -21.41 -48.50
CA GLY A 514 -45.46 -20.72 -48.02
C GLY A 514 -46.00 -19.81 -49.11
#